data_AF-A0A8I6TDU7-F1
#
_entry.id   AF-A0A8I6TDU7-F1
#
_cell.length_a   1.000
_cell.length_b   1.000
_cell.length_c   1.000
_cell.angle_alpha   90.00
_cell.angle_beta   90.00
_cell.angle_gamma   90.00
#
_symmetry.space_group_name_H-M   'P 1'
#
loop_
_entity.id
_entity.type
_entity.pdbx_description
1 polymer ?
#
loop_
_entity_poly.entity_id
_entity_poly.type
_entity_poly.pdbx_seq_one_letter_code
_entity_poly.pdbx_strand_id
1 'polypeptide(L)'
;MDLLSLMPPEIAVKIFGFLELRDLLNCQAVSKSWYDLTNNNLVWKTFWDPNLPLKECRPRKDLNWMFTPPCKWKMYYMNHMRIIRNWREDKYKRHEINGRWLETTAYDGQTLVINNFGLEVYKIDKGNLVHMQKLKYKKYDAYMCATNTKYIAVKYRPFVLVYVQINDRYRVSHMLYNQGTEKKLTCIKHMKQMDKMNDRFPIYPYWSNLMCILGDTLFVYMPHIKVFYAWDMKNMRCLMDVEGSISDFLNDKSKVYICSDDLISVYDEMGNLCYEVKPHWPIGKVHINYNMILAVKSTQDHMEVCAWEKGTGKEILVKTISVSDDCILHPRLDILLDVVDAWQLERKEIYALDLKHDVTLWKTLIGEYSLLGDLHSIVAERFLLFCTYSRHVFDIHDTKSGNYLYSLYGIDDDDVYASYDILIYANHKNVKLIVHIYS
;
A
#
# COMPACT_ATOMS: atom_id res chain seq x y z
N MET A 1 -20.25 -43.81 4.53
CA MET A 1 -19.10 -43.87 5.44
C MET A 1 -18.44 -42.50 5.41
N ASP A 2 -18.30 -41.82 6.55
CA ASP A 2 -17.59 -40.54 6.61
C ASP A 2 -16.09 -40.80 6.74
N LEU A 3 -15.39 -40.81 5.61
CA LEU A 3 -13.96 -41.08 5.53
C LEU A 3 -13.14 -40.06 6.35
N LEU A 4 -13.56 -38.79 6.40
CA LEU A 4 -12.81 -37.74 7.10
C LEU A 4 -12.89 -37.90 8.63
N SER A 5 -14.01 -38.42 9.14
CA SER A 5 -14.15 -38.73 10.58
C SER A 5 -13.25 -39.88 11.06
N LEU A 6 -12.75 -40.70 10.13
CA LEU A 6 -11.90 -41.86 10.41
C LEU A 6 -10.41 -41.56 10.19
N MET A 7 -10.07 -40.42 9.56
CA MET A 7 -8.69 -40.03 9.31
C MET A 7 -8.09 -39.29 10.51
N PRO A 8 -6.75 -39.33 10.68
CA PRO A 8 -6.05 -38.40 11.55
C PRO A 8 -6.38 -36.95 11.16
N PRO A 9 -6.66 -36.05 12.13
CA PRO A 9 -7.05 -34.67 11.86
C PRO A 9 -6.08 -33.91 10.96
N GLU A 10 -4.78 -34.21 11.03
CA GLU A 10 -3.74 -33.58 10.24
C GLU A 10 -3.90 -33.88 8.74
N ILE A 11 -4.30 -35.11 8.40
CA ILE A 11 -4.56 -35.53 7.01
C ILE A 11 -5.83 -34.85 6.50
N ALA A 12 -6.88 -34.80 7.32
CA ALA A 12 -8.12 -34.10 6.96
C ALA A 12 -7.87 -32.60 6.71
N VAL A 13 -7.11 -31.94 7.59
CA VAL A 13 -6.70 -30.53 7.42
C VAL A 13 -5.90 -30.32 6.14
N LYS A 14 -4.98 -31.23 5.80
CA LYS A 14 -4.21 -31.17 4.56
C LYS A 14 -5.11 -31.32 3.33
N ILE A 15 -6.10 -32.22 3.36
CA ILE A 15 -7.11 -32.36 2.30
C ILE A 15 -7.90 -31.06 2.13
N PHE A 16 -8.39 -30.48 3.23
CA PHE A 16 -9.12 -29.22 3.20
C PHE A 16 -8.29 -28.04 2.67
N GLY A 17 -6.96 -28.09 2.84
CA GLY A 17 -6.04 -27.09 2.27
C GLY A 17 -5.96 -27.07 0.75
N PHE A 18 -6.44 -28.13 0.06
CA PHE A 18 -6.52 -28.18 -1.40
C PHE A 18 -7.87 -27.72 -1.97
N LEU A 19 -8.87 -27.48 -1.12
CA LEU A 19 -10.19 -27.07 -1.57
C LEU A 19 -10.23 -25.59 -1.91
N GLU A 20 -11.04 -25.25 -2.91
CA GLU A 20 -11.44 -23.87 -3.11
C GLU A 20 -12.34 -23.40 -1.96
N LEU A 21 -12.43 -22.08 -1.77
CA LEU A 21 -13.23 -21.48 -0.72
C LEU A 21 -14.69 -21.95 -0.76
N ARG A 22 -15.27 -22.05 -1.96
CA ARG A 22 -16.67 -22.47 -2.13
C ARG A 22 -16.89 -23.88 -1.56
N ASP A 23 -16.00 -24.80 -1.90
CA ASP A 23 -16.08 -26.18 -1.44
C ASP A 23 -15.79 -26.28 0.05
N LEU A 24 -14.83 -25.52 0.55
CA LEU A 24 -14.56 -25.44 1.98
C LEU A 24 -15.79 -24.97 2.78
N LEU A 25 -16.50 -23.95 2.29
CA LEU A 25 -17.73 -23.44 2.90
C LEU A 25 -18.85 -24.50 2.89
N ASN A 26 -19.00 -25.23 1.78
CA ASN A 26 -19.94 -26.36 1.69
C ASN A 26 -19.59 -27.46 2.69
N CYS A 27 -18.30 -27.78 2.85
CA CYS A 27 -17.80 -28.74 3.83
C CYS A 27 -18.20 -28.36 5.28
N GLN A 28 -18.18 -27.06 5.61
CA GLN A 28 -18.57 -26.61 6.96
C GLN A 28 -20.05 -26.85 7.28
N ALA A 29 -20.90 -26.95 6.26
CA ALA A 29 -22.33 -27.18 6.41
C ALA A 29 -22.70 -28.68 6.56
N VAL A 30 -21.74 -29.59 6.38
CA VAL A 30 -21.98 -31.05 6.40
C VAL A 30 -22.31 -31.55 7.81
N SER A 31 -21.47 -31.22 8.78
CA SER A 31 -21.64 -31.64 10.18
C SER A 31 -20.81 -30.78 11.13
N LYS A 32 -21.07 -30.87 12.44
CA LYS A 32 -20.25 -30.21 13.47
C LYS A 32 -18.78 -30.65 13.41
N SER A 33 -18.52 -31.95 13.19
CA SER A 33 -17.17 -32.49 13.06
C SER A 33 -16.42 -31.86 11.87
N TRP A 34 -17.08 -31.76 10.72
CA TRP A 34 -16.52 -31.12 9.54
C TRP A 34 -16.32 -29.61 9.73
N TYR A 35 -17.25 -28.94 10.41
CA TYR A 35 -17.07 -27.54 10.79
C TYR A 35 -15.81 -27.36 11.64
N ASP A 36 -15.61 -28.18 12.67
CA ASP A 36 -14.46 -28.06 13.57
C ASP A 36 -13.12 -28.34 12.85
N LEU A 37 -13.08 -29.34 11.96
CA LEU A 37 -11.89 -29.64 11.16
C LEU A 37 -11.56 -28.53 10.14
N THR A 38 -12.56 -27.98 9.47
CA THR A 38 -12.38 -26.89 8.51
C THR A 38 -12.15 -25.54 9.18
N ASN A 39 -12.58 -25.35 10.43
CA ASN A 39 -12.34 -24.17 11.24
C ASN A 39 -10.91 -24.15 11.83
N ASN A 40 -9.92 -24.49 11.01
CA ASN A 40 -8.52 -24.61 11.40
C ASN A 40 -7.68 -23.44 10.85
N ASN A 41 -6.75 -22.93 11.66
CA ASN A 41 -5.89 -21.81 11.28
C ASN A 41 -5.03 -22.10 10.04
N LEU A 42 -4.54 -23.33 9.86
CA LEU A 42 -3.71 -23.71 8.71
C LEU A 42 -4.51 -23.64 7.41
N VAL A 43 -5.75 -24.12 7.42
CA VAL A 43 -6.65 -24.07 6.26
C VAL A 43 -6.98 -22.63 5.90
N TRP A 44 -7.45 -21.83 6.85
CA TRP A 44 -7.87 -20.45 6.55
C TRP A 44 -6.72 -19.51 6.20
N LYS A 45 -5.49 -19.80 6.65
CA LYS A 45 -4.31 -19.02 6.30
C LYS A 45 -3.96 -19.12 4.82
N THR A 46 -4.31 -20.21 4.12
CA THR A 46 -4.00 -20.36 2.68
C THR A 46 -4.78 -19.38 1.80
N PHE A 47 -5.93 -18.89 2.27
CA PHE A 47 -6.75 -17.90 1.56
C PHE A 47 -6.34 -16.45 1.83
N TRP A 48 -5.36 -16.22 2.71
CA TRP A 48 -4.96 -14.86 3.09
C TRP A 48 -3.78 -14.37 2.27
N ASP A 49 -3.84 -13.12 1.83
CA ASP A 49 -2.71 -12.42 1.23
C ASP A 49 -1.83 -11.80 2.33
N PRO A 50 -0.54 -12.15 2.45
CA PRO A 50 0.32 -11.58 3.48
C PRO A 50 0.51 -10.06 3.34
N ASN A 51 0.29 -9.46 2.17
CA ASN A 51 0.33 -8.01 1.98
C ASN A 51 -0.89 -7.30 2.58
N LEU A 52 -1.98 -7.99 2.89
CA LEU A 52 -3.16 -7.39 3.52
C LEU A 52 -2.97 -7.13 5.01
N PRO A 53 -3.37 -5.96 5.54
CA PRO A 53 -3.24 -5.66 6.96
C PRO A 53 -4.08 -6.63 7.81
N LEU A 54 -3.47 -7.15 8.89
CA LEU A 54 -4.13 -8.07 9.82
C LEU A 54 -5.10 -7.30 10.72
N LYS A 55 -6.31 -7.06 10.22
CA LYS A 55 -7.38 -6.39 10.96
C LYS A 55 -8.29 -7.40 11.63
N GLU A 56 -8.16 -7.54 12.95
CA GLU A 56 -9.07 -8.39 13.71
C GLU A 56 -10.47 -7.77 13.72
N CYS A 57 -11.47 -8.53 13.29
CA CYS A 57 -12.83 -8.28 13.69
C CYS A 57 -13.05 -8.94 15.05
N ARG A 58 -13.50 -8.20 16.06
CA ARG A 58 -14.02 -8.88 17.26
C ARG A 58 -15.24 -9.72 16.85
N PRO A 59 -15.37 -10.96 17.34
CA PRO A 59 -16.58 -11.73 17.12
C PRO A 59 -17.75 -10.87 17.60
N ARG A 60 -18.66 -10.57 16.69
CA ARG A 60 -19.90 -9.91 17.07
C ARG A 60 -20.66 -10.86 17.99
N LYS A 61 -21.51 -10.29 18.86
CA LYS A 61 -22.43 -11.07 19.69
C LYS A 61 -23.41 -11.93 18.87
N ASP A 62 -23.44 -11.75 17.55
CA ASP A 62 -24.32 -12.43 16.60
C ASP A 62 -23.74 -13.76 16.07
N LEU A 63 -22.54 -14.19 16.46
CA LEU A 63 -21.99 -15.48 16.02
C LEU A 63 -22.57 -16.70 16.77
N ASN A 64 -23.62 -16.50 17.57
CA ASN A 64 -24.28 -17.58 18.32
C ASN A 64 -24.90 -18.67 17.43
N TRP A 65 -25.07 -18.42 16.13
CA TRP A 65 -25.51 -19.43 15.16
C TRP A 65 -24.41 -20.40 14.73
N MET A 66 -23.13 -20.13 15.04
CA MET A 66 -22.01 -20.99 14.67
C MET A 66 -21.77 -22.08 15.73
N PHE A 67 -21.39 -23.30 15.29
CA PHE A 67 -21.13 -24.43 16.20
C PHE A 67 -19.98 -24.16 17.17
N THR A 68 -18.89 -23.59 16.67
CA THR A 68 -17.74 -23.13 17.46
C THR A 68 -17.26 -21.78 16.93
N PRO A 69 -16.66 -20.93 17.79
CA PRO A 69 -16.13 -19.63 17.37
C PRO A 69 -15.14 -19.79 16.21
N PRO A 70 -15.20 -18.93 15.17
CA PRO A 70 -14.24 -18.96 14.09
C PRO A 70 -12.80 -18.89 14.58
N CYS A 71 -11.90 -19.65 13.95
CA CYS A 71 -10.48 -19.52 14.19
C CYS A 71 -9.96 -18.14 13.75
N LYS A 72 -8.77 -17.77 14.21
CA LYS A 72 -8.19 -16.43 14.00
C LYS A 72 -8.10 -16.05 12.51
N TRP A 73 -7.62 -16.97 11.66
CA TRP A 73 -7.50 -16.70 10.22
C TRP A 73 -8.85 -16.61 9.51
N LYS A 74 -9.85 -17.40 9.94
CA LYS A 74 -11.22 -17.26 9.45
C LYS A 74 -11.80 -15.89 9.81
N MET A 75 -11.53 -15.38 11.02
CA MET A 75 -11.95 -14.02 11.40
C MET A 75 -11.32 -12.93 10.55
N TYR A 76 -10.02 -13.03 10.23
CA TYR A 76 -9.36 -12.11 9.29
C TYR A 76 -10.02 -12.15 7.91
N TYR A 77 -10.24 -13.36 7.38
CA TYR A 77 -10.89 -13.55 6.09
C TYR A 77 -12.31 -12.97 6.06
N MET A 78 -13.13 -13.27 7.08
CA MET A 78 -14.48 -12.73 7.21
C MET A 78 -14.46 -11.20 7.29
N ASN A 79 -13.49 -10.62 8.00
CA ASN A 79 -13.32 -9.17 8.06
C ASN A 79 -12.96 -8.61 6.68
N HIS A 80 -12.02 -9.22 5.97
CA HIS A 80 -11.65 -8.80 4.62
C HIS A 80 -12.85 -8.84 3.67
N MET A 81 -13.63 -9.92 3.68
CA MET A 81 -14.85 -10.00 2.85
C MET A 81 -15.89 -8.94 3.22
N ARG A 82 -15.96 -8.53 4.48
CA ARG A 82 -16.81 -7.41 4.90
C ARG A 82 -16.31 -6.08 4.32
N ILE A 83 -15.01 -5.82 4.39
CA ILE A 83 -14.37 -4.63 3.81
C ILE A 83 -14.64 -4.58 2.31
N ILE A 84 -14.45 -5.70 1.60
CA ILE A 84 -14.78 -5.83 0.17
C ILE A 84 -16.24 -5.50 -0.10
N ARG A 85 -17.17 -6.07 0.67
CA ARG A 85 -18.60 -5.77 0.50
C ARG A 85 -18.91 -4.30 0.76
N ASN A 86 -18.30 -3.74 1.81
CA ASN A 86 -18.49 -2.35 2.20
C ASN A 86 -18.01 -1.38 1.11
N TRP A 87 -16.84 -1.63 0.53
CA TRP A 87 -16.40 -0.89 -0.65
C TRP A 87 -17.41 -1.03 -1.78
N ARG A 88 -17.77 -2.25 -2.18
CA ARG A 88 -18.72 -2.47 -3.28
C ARG A 88 -20.06 -1.75 -3.11
N GLU A 89 -20.57 -1.70 -1.89
CA GLU A 89 -21.88 -1.13 -1.56
C GLU A 89 -21.80 0.35 -1.12
N ASP A 90 -20.63 0.98 -1.22
CA ASP A 90 -20.31 2.33 -0.71
C ASP A 90 -20.75 2.54 0.75
N LYS A 91 -20.50 1.54 1.60
CA LYS A 91 -20.81 1.55 3.04
C LYS A 91 -19.57 1.81 3.87
N TYR A 92 -19.47 3.00 4.42
CA TYR A 92 -18.35 3.43 5.25
C TYR A 92 -18.80 4.20 6.48
N LYS A 93 -17.88 4.33 7.44
CA LYS A 93 -17.99 5.33 8.50
C LYS A 93 -17.26 6.58 8.04
N ARG A 94 -18.00 7.69 7.95
CA ARG A 94 -17.46 9.00 7.57
C ARG A 94 -16.97 9.75 8.79
N HIS A 95 -15.76 10.28 8.71
CA HIS A 95 -15.18 11.20 9.66
C HIS A 95 -14.74 12.47 8.93
N GLU A 96 -14.78 13.60 9.61
CA GLU A 96 -14.33 14.87 9.05
C GLU A 96 -13.23 15.45 9.95
N ILE A 97 -12.12 15.85 9.34
CA ILE A 97 -11.00 16.49 10.01
C ILE A 97 -10.92 17.93 9.47
N ASN A 98 -10.73 18.88 10.38
CA ASN A 98 -10.59 20.28 9.99
C ASN A 98 -9.30 20.51 9.21
N GLY A 99 -9.43 21.19 8.07
CA GLY A 99 -8.33 21.69 7.26
C GLY A 99 -8.48 21.32 5.79
N ARG A 100 -7.66 21.95 4.96
CA ARG A 100 -7.95 22.09 3.53
C ARG A 100 -7.17 21.12 2.64
N TRP A 101 -5.98 20.72 3.06
CA TRP A 101 -5.00 20.04 2.19
C TRP A 101 -4.43 18.82 2.89
N LEU A 102 -4.03 17.83 2.10
CA LEU A 102 -3.38 16.60 2.55
C LEU A 102 -1.91 16.64 2.14
N GLU A 103 -1.09 17.41 2.87
CA GLU A 103 0.34 17.58 2.52
C GLU A 103 1.11 16.25 2.53
N THR A 104 0.83 15.40 3.51
CA THR A 104 1.37 14.04 3.55
C THR A 104 0.52 13.17 4.46
N THR A 105 0.48 11.87 4.16
CA THR A 105 -0.21 10.88 4.98
C THR A 105 0.54 9.56 4.96
N ALA A 106 0.39 8.80 6.04
CA ALA A 106 0.89 7.44 6.12
C ALA A 106 -0.09 6.58 6.92
N TYR A 107 -0.32 5.35 6.45
CA TYR A 107 -1.23 4.42 7.07
C TYR A 107 -0.74 2.99 6.96
N ASP A 108 -0.72 2.27 8.08
CA ASP A 108 -0.23 0.89 8.17
C ASP A 108 -1.34 -0.15 8.39
N GLY A 109 -2.61 0.27 8.28
CA GLY A 109 -3.76 -0.56 8.63
C GLY A 109 -4.28 -0.36 10.05
N GLN A 110 -3.60 0.39 10.92
CA GLN A 110 -4.06 0.65 12.28
C GLN A 110 -3.83 2.10 12.71
N THR A 111 -2.65 2.63 12.44
CA THR A 111 -2.21 3.98 12.77
C THR A 111 -2.24 4.80 11.49
N LEU A 112 -2.97 5.91 11.53
CA LEU A 112 -3.07 6.90 10.46
C LEU A 112 -2.38 8.17 10.92
N VAL A 113 -1.42 8.65 10.12
CA VAL A 113 -0.73 9.92 10.34
C VAL A 113 -1.14 10.85 9.22
N ILE A 114 -1.69 12.02 9.55
CA ILE A 114 -2.12 13.03 8.58
C ILE A 114 -1.35 14.31 8.88
N ASN A 115 -0.79 14.95 7.86
CA ASN A 115 -0.35 16.32 7.95
C ASN A 115 -1.30 17.25 7.21
N ASN A 116 -1.91 18.16 7.97
CA ASN A 116 -2.82 19.19 7.48
C ASN A 116 -2.59 20.45 8.33
N PHE A 117 -1.51 21.17 8.04
CA PHE A 117 -0.97 22.26 8.89
C PHE A 117 -0.55 21.81 10.29
N GLY A 118 -0.06 20.57 10.39
CA GLY A 118 0.34 19.95 11.63
C GLY A 118 0.11 18.45 11.57
N LEU A 119 1.07 17.71 12.13
CA LEU A 119 1.06 16.26 12.07
C LEU A 119 0.15 15.70 13.18
N GLU A 120 -0.93 15.05 12.78
CA GLU A 120 -1.92 14.47 13.67
C GLU A 120 -1.93 12.95 13.52
N VAL A 121 -1.98 12.26 14.66
CA VAL A 121 -1.92 10.81 14.73
C VAL A 121 -3.26 10.29 15.20
N TYR A 122 -3.82 9.36 14.44
CA TYR A 122 -5.09 8.72 14.68
C TYR A 122 -4.91 7.21 14.75
N LYS A 123 -5.73 6.56 15.56
CA LYS A 123 -5.90 5.11 15.60
C LYS A 123 -7.26 4.75 15.04
N ILE A 124 -7.31 3.75 14.17
CA ILE A 124 -8.57 3.21 13.67
C ILE A 124 -8.96 2.03 14.57
N ASP A 125 -9.98 2.24 15.40
CA ASP A 125 -10.57 1.18 16.24
C ASP A 125 -12.03 0.95 15.83
N LYS A 126 -12.32 -0.25 15.31
CA LYS A 126 -13.68 -0.66 14.88
C LYS A 126 -14.32 0.34 13.90
N GLY A 127 -13.52 0.85 12.97
CA GLY A 127 -13.94 1.85 11.99
C GLY A 127 -14.16 3.26 12.53
N ASN A 128 -13.88 3.49 13.82
CA ASN A 128 -13.88 4.83 14.39
C ASN A 128 -12.48 5.41 14.29
N LEU A 129 -12.41 6.67 13.87
CA LEU A 129 -11.19 7.44 13.84
C LEU A 129 -10.95 8.06 15.23
N VAL A 130 -9.96 7.57 15.96
CA VAL A 130 -9.65 8.03 17.32
C VAL A 130 -8.38 8.86 17.29
N HIS A 131 -8.50 10.18 17.48
CA HIS A 131 -7.34 11.05 17.60
C HIS A 131 -6.51 10.66 18.83
N MET A 132 -5.23 10.35 18.62
CA MET A 132 -4.29 10.00 19.68
C MET A 132 -3.52 11.21 20.17
N GLN A 133 -2.91 11.95 19.24
CA GLN A 133 -2.00 13.03 19.57
C GLN A 133 -1.69 13.92 18.37
N LYS A 134 -1.35 15.18 18.65
CA LYS A 134 -0.75 16.09 17.69
C LYS A 134 0.77 16.13 17.90
N LEU A 135 1.52 15.78 16.87
CA LEU A 135 2.96 15.87 16.80
C LEU A 135 3.34 17.26 16.28
N LYS A 136 4.04 18.04 17.11
CA LYS A 136 4.60 19.34 16.71
C LYS A 136 6.10 19.31 16.92
N TYR A 137 6.84 19.75 15.91
CA TYR A 137 8.27 20.00 16.04
C TYR A 137 8.62 21.40 15.56
N LYS A 138 8.75 22.32 16.52
CA LYS A 138 9.16 23.71 16.29
C LYS A 138 8.31 24.38 15.19
N LYS A 139 8.95 25.13 14.29
CA LYS A 139 8.37 25.86 13.16
C LYS A 139 8.57 25.14 11.83
N TYR A 140 8.95 23.86 11.84
CA TYR A 140 9.22 23.13 10.61
C TYR A 140 7.99 22.39 10.16
N ASP A 141 7.68 22.55 8.88
CA ASP A 141 6.61 21.82 8.23
C ASP A 141 7.08 20.39 7.93
N ALA A 142 6.25 19.43 8.31
CA ALA A 142 6.45 18.04 7.90
C ALA A 142 6.10 17.95 6.42
N TYR A 143 6.88 17.25 5.63
CA TYR A 143 6.59 17.15 4.19
C TYR A 143 6.41 15.71 3.72
N MET A 144 6.88 14.75 4.51
CA MET A 144 6.66 13.34 4.24
C MET A 144 6.64 12.59 5.56
N CYS A 145 5.77 11.60 5.65
CA CYS A 145 5.75 10.69 6.78
C CYS A 145 5.66 9.24 6.31
N ALA A 146 6.17 8.35 7.14
CA ALA A 146 6.00 6.92 7.03
C ALA A 146 5.66 6.41 8.43
N THR A 147 4.78 5.44 8.53
CA THR A 147 4.38 4.87 9.82
C THR A 147 4.35 3.36 9.73
N ASN A 148 4.79 2.74 10.80
CA ASN A 148 4.16 1.52 11.29
C ASN A 148 3.64 1.79 12.70
N THR A 149 2.84 0.91 13.27
CA THR A 149 2.18 1.17 14.55
C THR A 149 3.20 1.44 15.66
N LYS A 150 4.42 0.91 15.54
CA LYS A 150 5.51 1.11 16.50
C LYS A 150 6.26 2.44 16.32
N TYR A 151 6.44 2.90 15.08
CA TYR A 151 7.27 4.04 14.71
C TYR A 151 6.58 4.99 13.73
N ILE A 152 6.80 6.29 13.92
CA ILE A 152 6.48 7.31 12.91
C ILE A 152 7.79 7.97 12.52
N ALA A 153 8.17 7.88 11.26
CA ALA A 153 9.27 8.66 10.70
C ALA A 153 8.68 9.86 9.97
N VAL A 154 9.18 11.04 10.27
CA VAL A 154 8.71 12.29 9.70
C VAL A 154 9.88 13.04 9.16
N LYS A 155 9.84 13.35 7.87
CA LYS A 155 10.84 14.16 7.22
C LYS A 155 10.47 15.63 7.37
N TYR A 156 11.39 16.38 7.98
CA TYR A 156 11.38 17.83 8.10
C TYR A 156 12.59 18.37 7.35
N ARG A 157 12.60 19.66 7.04
CA ARG A 157 13.80 20.29 6.47
C ARG A 157 14.77 20.67 7.57
N PRO A 158 16.01 20.14 7.62
CA PRO A 158 16.71 19.16 6.75
C PRO A 158 16.82 17.71 7.31
N PHE A 159 16.06 17.35 8.33
CA PHE A 159 16.27 16.12 9.12
C PHE A 159 15.04 15.21 9.12
N VAL A 160 15.25 13.94 9.41
CA VAL A 160 14.18 12.99 9.73
C VAL A 160 14.05 12.89 11.25
N LEU A 161 12.84 13.06 11.78
CA LEU A 161 12.53 12.70 13.16
C LEU A 161 11.90 11.32 13.21
N VAL A 162 12.44 10.48 14.07
CA VAL A 162 11.86 9.18 14.37
C VAL A 162 11.16 9.27 15.72
N TYR A 163 9.85 9.01 15.71
CA TYR A 163 9.03 8.86 16.90
C TYR A 163 8.78 7.38 17.17
N VAL A 164 8.78 6.98 18.44
CA VAL A 164 8.48 5.61 18.89
C VAL A 164 7.29 5.62 19.83
N GLN A 165 6.40 4.64 19.69
CA GLN A 165 5.25 4.49 20.57
C GLN A 165 5.68 3.98 21.95
N ILE A 166 5.39 4.75 23.00
CA ILE A 166 5.65 4.41 24.41
C ILE A 166 4.38 4.74 25.20
N ASN A 167 3.74 3.70 25.77
CA ASN A 167 2.49 3.83 26.54
C ASN A 167 1.39 4.56 25.75
N ASP A 168 1.07 4.06 24.55
CA ASP A 168 0.04 4.62 23.65
C ASP A 168 0.26 6.08 23.21
N ARG A 169 1.48 6.62 23.33
CA ARG A 169 1.86 7.94 22.81
C ARG A 169 3.18 7.85 22.07
N TYR A 170 3.32 8.58 20.97
CA TYR A 170 4.61 8.64 20.29
C TYR A 170 5.48 9.73 20.87
N ARG A 171 6.70 9.36 21.20
CA ARG A 171 7.75 10.27 21.68
C ARG A 171 8.89 10.28 20.69
N VAL A 172 9.53 11.42 20.53
CA VAL A 172 10.74 11.50 19.70
C VAL A 172 11.81 10.59 20.31
N SER A 173 12.31 9.68 19.48
CA SER A 173 13.37 8.74 19.79
C SER A 173 14.73 9.34 19.43
N HIS A 174 14.86 9.82 18.19
CA HIS A 174 16.09 10.39 17.66
C HIS A 174 15.83 11.20 16.38
N MET A 175 16.84 11.95 15.96
CA MET A 175 16.88 12.71 14.72
C MET A 175 18.00 12.19 13.82
N LEU A 176 17.70 12.02 12.54
CA LEU A 176 18.65 11.68 11.49
C LEU A 176 18.85 12.89 10.59
N TYR A 177 20.09 13.20 10.26
CA TYR A 177 20.38 14.34 9.39
C TYR A 177 21.70 14.12 8.66
N ASN A 178 21.88 14.87 7.59
CA ASN A 178 23.09 14.88 6.80
C ASN A 178 23.87 16.19 7.04
N GLN A 179 25.18 16.12 7.23
CA GLN A 179 26.04 17.29 7.41
C GLN A 179 26.58 17.80 6.06
N GLY A 180 25.78 18.63 5.38
CA GLY A 180 26.22 19.34 4.20
C GLY A 180 26.36 18.44 2.97
N THR A 181 27.60 18.19 2.56
CA THR A 181 27.97 17.31 1.43
C THR A 181 28.50 15.96 1.87
N GLU A 182 28.68 15.74 3.18
CA GLU A 182 29.13 14.44 3.68
C GLU A 182 28.04 13.42 3.40
N LYS A 183 28.34 12.31 2.73
CA LYS A 183 27.36 11.25 2.43
C LYS A 183 27.02 10.36 3.63
N LYS A 184 27.22 10.85 4.85
CA LYS A 184 27.01 10.11 6.09
C LYS A 184 25.76 10.58 6.82
N LEU A 185 24.87 9.65 7.14
CA LEU A 185 23.72 9.93 7.98
C LEU A 185 24.13 9.94 9.45
N THR A 186 23.92 11.08 10.13
CA THR A 186 24.26 11.26 11.54
C THR A 186 23.01 11.18 12.40
N CYS A 187 23.11 10.56 13.58
CA CYS A 187 22.02 10.40 14.53
C CYS A 187 22.25 11.20 15.81
N ILE A 188 21.24 11.96 16.24
CA ILE A 188 21.22 12.70 17.50
C ILE A 188 20.08 12.20 18.38
N LYS A 189 20.41 11.83 19.62
CA LYS A 189 19.44 11.41 20.64
C LYS A 189 18.98 12.55 21.55
N HIS A 190 19.84 13.54 21.78
CA HIS A 190 19.59 14.60 22.75
C HIS A 190 19.00 15.86 22.09
N MET A 191 17.72 16.14 22.38
CA MET A 191 16.98 17.30 21.88
C MET A 191 17.72 18.64 22.00
N LYS A 192 18.45 18.86 23.09
CA LYS A 192 19.22 20.11 23.30
C LYS A 192 20.29 20.36 22.23
N GLN A 193 20.84 19.30 21.64
CA GLN A 193 21.81 19.43 20.54
C GLN A 193 21.11 19.81 19.23
N MET A 194 19.86 19.35 19.05
CA MET A 194 19.05 19.62 17.86
C MET A 194 18.66 21.10 17.75
N ASP A 195 18.48 21.80 18.88
CA ASP A 195 18.19 23.24 18.92
C ASP A 195 19.32 24.10 18.36
N LYS A 196 20.58 23.68 18.52
CA LYS A 196 21.75 24.46 18.11
C LYS A 196 22.08 24.39 16.62
N MET A 197 21.56 23.39 15.90
CA MET A 197 21.91 23.19 14.49
C MET A 197 20.98 23.87 13.49
N ASN A 198 19.86 24.44 13.97
CA ASN A 198 18.74 24.88 13.13
C ASN A 198 19.04 26.01 12.13
N ASP A 199 20.04 26.85 12.38
CA ASP A 199 20.25 28.08 11.59
C ASP A 199 21.22 27.92 10.41
N ARG A 200 21.80 26.73 10.20
CA ARG A 200 22.96 26.58 9.29
C ARG A 200 22.77 25.63 8.11
N PHE A 201 21.64 24.95 8.00
CA PHE A 201 21.48 23.95 6.93
C PHE A 201 20.92 24.55 5.65
N PRO A 202 21.49 24.21 4.48
CA PRO A 202 20.92 24.59 3.20
C PRO A 202 19.52 23.97 3.07
N ILE A 203 18.59 24.77 2.54
CA ILE A 203 17.25 24.30 2.22
C ILE A 203 17.36 23.44 0.96
N TYR A 204 17.25 22.13 1.12
CA TYR A 204 17.23 21.20 -0.01
C TYR A 204 15.89 21.28 -0.76
N PRO A 205 15.90 21.14 -2.10
CA PRO A 205 14.68 21.16 -2.91
C PRO A 205 13.67 20.11 -2.45
N TYR A 206 12.38 20.41 -2.66
CA TYR A 206 11.25 19.60 -2.18
C TYR A 206 11.15 18.22 -2.83
N TRP A 207 11.78 18.00 -3.98
CA TRP A 207 11.42 16.92 -4.89
C TRP A 207 12.08 15.58 -4.54
N SER A 208 11.32 14.50 -4.81
CA SER A 208 11.70 13.07 -4.82
C SER A 208 12.23 12.46 -3.52
N ASN A 209 11.71 12.87 -2.37
CA ASN A 209 12.02 12.15 -1.14
C ASN A 209 11.17 10.88 -1.05
N LEU A 210 11.84 9.73 -0.90
CA LEU A 210 11.22 8.41 -0.83
C LEU A 210 11.51 7.83 0.56
N MET A 211 10.48 7.34 1.26
CA MET A 211 10.63 6.82 2.61
C MET A 211 9.59 5.76 2.92
N CYS A 212 10.01 4.66 3.53
CA CYS A 212 9.11 3.65 4.10
C CYS A 212 9.68 3.09 5.39
N ILE A 213 8.84 2.40 6.15
CA ILE A 213 9.26 1.66 7.34
C ILE A 213 8.93 0.19 7.13
N LEU A 214 9.93 -0.67 7.33
CA LEU A 214 9.79 -2.11 7.24
C LEU A 214 10.37 -2.73 8.53
N GLY A 215 9.52 -3.33 9.35
CA GLY A 215 9.91 -3.83 10.67
C GLY A 215 10.44 -2.71 11.58
N ASP A 216 11.70 -2.85 12.01
CA ASP A 216 12.41 -1.86 12.82
C ASP A 216 13.33 -0.94 11.98
N THR A 217 13.27 -1.06 10.65
CA THR A 217 14.17 -0.36 9.72
C THR A 217 13.45 0.74 8.95
N LEU A 218 14.04 1.93 8.97
CA LEU A 218 13.65 3.06 8.16
C LEU A 218 14.47 3.07 6.87
N PHE A 219 13.78 3.03 5.74
CA PHE A 219 14.37 3.23 4.43
C PHE A 219 14.14 4.67 4.00
N VAL A 220 15.20 5.40 3.64
CA VAL A 220 15.07 6.82 3.27
C VAL A 220 16.07 7.20 2.18
N TYR A 221 15.54 7.78 1.09
CA TYR A 221 16.34 8.40 0.06
C TYR A 221 16.60 9.88 0.38
N MET A 222 17.84 10.32 0.15
CA MET A 222 18.28 11.71 0.27
C MET A 222 18.74 12.23 -1.11
N PRO A 223 17.84 12.81 -1.92
CA PRO A 223 18.13 13.18 -3.32
C PRO A 223 19.28 14.17 -3.49
N HIS A 224 19.44 15.09 -2.53
CA HIS A 224 20.46 16.14 -2.56
C HIS A 224 21.90 15.60 -2.49
N ILE A 225 22.10 14.41 -1.92
CA ILE A 225 23.39 13.71 -1.88
C ILE A 225 23.37 12.42 -2.71
N LYS A 226 22.21 12.05 -3.27
CA LYS A 226 21.97 10.80 -4.01
C LYS A 226 22.38 9.56 -3.21
N VAL A 227 21.98 9.50 -1.93
CA VAL A 227 22.25 8.35 -1.06
C VAL A 227 20.94 7.82 -0.49
N PHE A 228 20.83 6.51 -0.51
CA PHE A 228 19.74 5.76 0.05
C PHE A 228 20.20 5.01 1.30
N TYR A 229 19.50 5.21 2.41
CA TYR A 229 19.85 4.60 3.69
C TYR A 229 18.83 3.56 4.12
N ALA A 230 19.31 2.45 4.69
CA ALA A 230 18.53 1.63 5.61
C ALA A 230 19.05 1.89 7.04
N TRP A 231 18.16 2.33 7.92
CA TRP A 231 18.49 2.73 9.27
C TRP A 231 17.72 1.91 10.30
N ASP A 232 18.44 1.19 11.14
CA ASP A 232 17.88 0.44 12.27
C ASP A 232 17.42 1.41 13.35
N MET A 233 16.12 1.63 13.46
CA MET A 233 15.55 2.57 14.43
C MET A 233 15.62 2.05 15.86
N LYS A 234 15.74 0.73 16.05
CA LYS A 234 15.83 0.10 17.39
C LYS A 234 17.24 0.25 17.96
N ASN A 235 18.26 -0.12 17.18
CA ASN A 235 19.66 -0.04 17.61
C ASN A 235 20.33 1.29 17.24
N MET A 236 19.63 2.15 16.48
CA MET A 236 20.08 3.49 16.06
C MET A 236 21.40 3.45 15.30
N ARG A 237 21.48 2.60 14.28
CA ARG A 237 22.67 2.44 13.42
C ARG A 237 22.28 2.38 11.95
N CYS A 238 23.18 2.84 11.09
CA CYS A 238 23.07 2.64 9.66
C CYS A 238 23.34 1.16 9.34
N LEU A 239 22.43 0.52 8.65
CA LEU A 239 22.58 -0.85 8.15
C LEU A 239 23.16 -0.84 6.74
N MET A 240 22.76 0.16 5.95
CA MET A 240 23.10 0.26 4.54
C MET A 240 23.10 1.72 4.10
N ASP A 241 24.06 2.08 3.24
CA ASP A 241 24.13 3.34 2.50
C ASP A 241 24.52 3.07 1.04
N VAL A 242 23.57 3.22 0.12
CA VAL A 242 23.78 2.99 -1.31
C VAL A 242 23.79 4.34 -2.03
N GLU A 243 24.88 4.63 -2.73
CA GLU A 243 24.97 5.81 -3.58
C GLU A 243 24.36 5.53 -4.96
N GLY A 244 23.50 6.43 -5.42
CA GLY A 244 22.87 6.29 -6.73
C GLY A 244 21.76 7.28 -6.96
N SER A 245 21.54 7.64 -8.23
CA SER A 245 20.28 8.26 -8.62
C SER A 245 19.21 7.19 -8.57
N ILE A 246 18.15 7.44 -7.81
CA ILE A 246 16.97 6.56 -7.75
C ILE A 246 15.91 7.15 -8.66
N SER A 247 15.48 6.37 -9.64
CA SER A 247 14.37 6.72 -10.54
C SER A 247 13.02 6.33 -9.95
N ASP A 248 12.97 5.20 -9.23
CA ASP A 248 11.73 4.69 -8.63
C ASP A 248 11.99 3.93 -7.32
N PHE A 249 11.01 3.91 -6.43
CA PHE A 249 11.06 3.29 -5.12
C PHE A 249 9.70 2.69 -4.76
N LEU A 250 9.72 1.40 -4.44
CA LEU A 250 8.54 0.68 -4.02
C LEU A 250 8.86 -0.15 -2.78
N ASN A 251 7.83 -0.47 -2.02
CA ASN A 251 7.97 -1.40 -0.92
C ASN A 251 6.71 -2.24 -0.78
N ASP A 252 6.89 -3.43 -0.23
CA ASP A 252 5.80 -4.21 0.34
C ASP A 252 6.07 -4.42 1.83
N LYS A 253 5.45 -5.44 2.44
CA LYS A 253 5.60 -5.76 3.85
C LYS A 253 6.83 -6.56 4.22
N SER A 254 7.64 -6.94 3.24
CA SER A 254 8.78 -7.84 3.39
C SER A 254 10.05 -7.31 2.73
N LYS A 255 9.93 -6.49 1.70
CA LYS A 255 11.03 -6.05 0.85
C LYS A 255 10.88 -4.60 0.40
N VAL A 256 12.02 -4.02 0.07
CA VAL A 256 12.16 -2.70 -0.56
C VAL A 256 12.82 -2.88 -1.92
N TYR A 257 12.29 -2.19 -2.92
CA TYR A 257 12.74 -2.26 -4.32
C TYR A 257 13.23 -0.88 -4.71
N ILE A 258 14.50 -0.82 -5.12
CA ILE A 258 15.14 0.43 -5.53
C ILE A 258 15.46 0.30 -7.01
N CYS A 259 14.95 1.25 -7.80
CA CYS A 259 15.28 1.34 -9.21
C CYS A 259 16.33 2.43 -9.43
N SER A 260 17.44 2.07 -10.07
CA SER A 260 18.51 2.98 -10.47
C SER A 260 18.80 2.77 -11.95
N ASP A 261 18.32 3.69 -12.80
CA ASP A 261 18.43 3.70 -14.26
C ASP A 261 17.98 2.38 -14.91
N ASP A 262 18.83 1.34 -14.94
CA ASP A 262 18.58 0.04 -15.54
C ASP A 262 18.70 -1.15 -14.56
N LEU A 263 18.73 -0.89 -13.26
CA LEU A 263 18.90 -1.90 -12.22
C LEU A 263 17.80 -1.79 -11.16
N ILE A 264 17.21 -2.93 -10.79
CA ILE A 264 16.34 -3.03 -9.62
C ILE A 264 17.06 -3.86 -8.55
N SER A 265 17.46 -3.20 -7.45
CA SER A 265 18.05 -3.85 -6.29
C SER A 265 16.99 -4.08 -5.22
N VAL A 266 16.93 -5.31 -4.70
CA VAL A 266 15.88 -5.73 -3.74
C VAL A 266 16.49 -5.99 -2.38
N TYR A 267 15.95 -5.35 -1.35
CA TYR A 267 16.46 -5.40 0.02
C TYR A 267 15.42 -6.00 0.99
N ASP A 268 15.90 -6.75 1.97
CA ASP A 268 15.06 -7.25 3.08
C ASP A 268 14.85 -6.19 4.17
N GLU A 269 14.11 -6.54 5.22
CA GLU A 269 13.88 -5.67 6.38
C GLU A 269 15.15 -5.27 7.14
N MET A 270 16.24 -6.00 6.99
CA MET A 270 17.53 -5.74 7.63
C MET A 270 18.46 -4.91 6.73
N GLY A 271 17.99 -4.49 5.55
CA GLY A 271 18.79 -3.77 4.57
C GLY A 271 19.83 -4.65 3.87
N ASN A 272 19.70 -5.98 3.93
CA ASN A 272 20.56 -6.86 3.15
C ASN A 272 20.06 -6.93 1.71
N LEU A 273 20.99 -6.85 0.77
CA LEU A 273 20.69 -7.10 -0.64
C LEU A 273 20.27 -8.57 -0.81
N CYS A 274 19.03 -8.80 -1.24
CA CYS A 274 18.49 -10.12 -1.54
C CYS A 274 18.99 -10.60 -2.91
N TYR A 275 18.77 -9.77 -3.94
CA TYR A 275 19.15 -10.00 -5.33
C TYR A 275 18.98 -8.71 -6.13
N GLU A 276 19.48 -8.74 -7.36
CA GLU A 276 19.34 -7.67 -8.33
C GLU A 276 18.78 -8.22 -9.63
N VAL A 277 17.96 -7.42 -10.31
CA VAL A 277 17.43 -7.76 -11.64
C VAL A 277 17.62 -6.58 -12.58
N LYS A 278 17.88 -6.87 -13.84
CA LYS A 278 18.26 -5.87 -14.85
C LYS A 278 17.67 -6.23 -16.21
N PRO A 279 16.83 -5.37 -16.82
CA PRO A 279 16.45 -5.52 -18.21
C PRO A 279 17.58 -5.06 -19.15
N HIS A 280 17.43 -5.31 -20.44
CA HIS A 280 18.38 -4.86 -21.47
C HIS A 280 18.21 -3.40 -21.89
N TRP A 281 17.49 -2.60 -21.10
CA TRP A 281 17.11 -1.23 -21.42
C TRP A 281 16.93 -0.37 -20.14
N PRO A 282 16.97 0.97 -20.24
CA PRO A 282 16.70 1.85 -19.10
C PRO A 282 15.26 1.77 -18.63
N ILE A 283 15.05 1.60 -17.33
CA ILE A 283 13.75 1.44 -16.70
C ILE A 283 13.07 2.80 -16.56
N GLY A 284 11.86 2.91 -17.12
CA GLY A 284 11.02 4.09 -16.94
C GLY A 284 10.25 4.05 -15.61
N LYS A 285 9.63 2.90 -15.32
CA LYS A 285 8.76 2.70 -14.15
C LYS A 285 8.87 1.26 -13.64
N VAL A 286 8.69 1.07 -12.35
CA VAL A 286 8.60 -0.25 -11.73
C VAL A 286 7.21 -0.45 -11.16
N HIS A 287 6.72 -1.69 -11.22
CA HIS A 287 5.55 -2.14 -10.48
C HIS A 287 5.88 -3.41 -9.70
N ILE A 288 5.16 -3.62 -8.61
CA ILE A 288 5.24 -4.86 -7.83
C ILE A 288 3.84 -5.37 -7.52
N ASN A 289 3.68 -6.68 -7.55
CA ASN A 289 2.50 -7.35 -7.01
C ASN A 289 2.91 -8.42 -5.99
N TYR A 290 1.99 -9.34 -5.69
CA TYR A 290 2.22 -10.44 -4.77
C TYR A 290 3.41 -11.33 -5.18
N ASN A 291 3.55 -11.65 -6.47
CA ASN A 291 4.49 -12.65 -6.98
C ASN A 291 5.59 -12.08 -7.90
N MET A 292 5.46 -10.83 -8.36
CA MET A 292 6.20 -10.31 -9.49
C MET A 292 6.75 -8.91 -9.23
N ILE A 293 7.92 -8.65 -9.81
CA ILE A 293 8.48 -7.33 -10.08
C ILE A 293 8.38 -7.12 -11.59
N LEU A 294 7.83 -5.98 -12.01
CA LEU A 294 7.64 -5.63 -13.41
C LEU A 294 8.34 -4.30 -13.71
N ALA A 295 9.38 -4.33 -14.53
CA ALA A 295 9.95 -3.13 -15.13
C ALA A 295 9.17 -2.79 -16.41
N VAL A 296 8.97 -1.49 -16.63
CA VAL A 296 8.29 -0.96 -17.82
C VAL A 296 9.14 0.15 -18.42
N LYS A 297 9.22 0.16 -19.75
CA LYS A 297 9.79 1.25 -20.53
C LYS A 297 8.85 1.65 -21.65
N SER A 298 8.50 2.93 -21.66
CA SER A 298 7.71 3.53 -22.73
C SER A 298 8.55 3.73 -23.99
N THR A 299 8.01 3.31 -25.13
CA THR A 299 8.50 3.68 -26.47
C THR A 299 7.41 4.48 -27.19
N GLN A 300 7.68 4.98 -28.39
CA GLN A 300 6.72 5.83 -29.11
C GLN A 300 5.39 5.12 -29.41
N ASP A 301 5.42 3.79 -29.60
CA ASP A 301 4.26 3.02 -30.09
C ASP A 301 3.83 1.89 -29.15
N HIS A 302 4.68 1.49 -28.20
CA HIS A 302 4.46 0.31 -27.37
C HIS A 302 5.25 0.38 -26.06
N MET A 303 5.06 -0.60 -25.19
CA MET A 303 5.86 -0.79 -24.00
C MET A 303 6.68 -2.04 -24.03
N GLU A 304 7.95 -1.90 -23.68
CA GLU A 304 8.82 -3.02 -23.34
C GLU A 304 8.61 -3.31 -21.86
N VAL A 305 8.21 -4.55 -21.56
CA VAL A 305 8.05 -5.03 -20.19
C VAL A 305 8.97 -6.20 -19.90
N CYS A 306 9.54 -6.20 -18.71
CA CYS A 306 10.35 -7.30 -18.20
C CYS A 306 9.89 -7.62 -16.78
N ALA A 307 9.64 -8.90 -16.50
CA ALA A 307 9.09 -9.36 -15.24
C ALA A 307 9.95 -10.43 -14.60
N TRP A 308 10.08 -10.36 -13.27
CA TRP A 308 10.83 -11.32 -12.46
C TRP A 308 10.00 -11.84 -11.30
N GLU A 309 10.25 -13.08 -10.92
CA GLU A 309 9.67 -13.69 -9.72
C GLU A 309 10.21 -13.00 -8.48
N LYS A 310 9.32 -12.45 -7.67
CA LYS A 310 9.65 -11.71 -6.44
C LYS A 310 10.31 -12.56 -5.35
N GLY A 311 10.18 -13.88 -5.42
CA GLY A 311 10.88 -14.79 -4.50
C GLY A 311 12.36 -14.92 -4.81
N THR A 312 12.68 -15.11 -6.10
CA THR A 312 13.98 -15.62 -6.56
C THR A 312 14.76 -14.65 -7.42
N GLY A 313 14.13 -13.59 -7.93
CA GLY A 313 14.70 -12.72 -8.97
C GLY A 313 14.77 -13.37 -10.35
N LYS A 314 14.21 -14.59 -10.53
CA LYS A 314 14.24 -15.28 -11.81
C LYS A 314 13.32 -14.59 -12.82
N GLU A 315 13.82 -14.34 -14.02
CA GLU A 315 13.03 -13.80 -15.12
C GLU A 315 11.85 -14.73 -15.48
N ILE A 316 10.65 -14.16 -15.56
CA ILE A 316 9.41 -14.86 -15.91
C ILE A 316 8.98 -14.50 -17.34
N LEU A 317 9.09 -13.23 -17.71
CA LEU A 317 8.53 -12.69 -18.95
C LEU A 317 9.36 -11.53 -19.47
N VAL A 318 9.64 -11.51 -20.77
CA VAL A 318 10.14 -10.34 -21.51
C VAL A 318 9.27 -10.18 -22.74
N LYS A 319 8.64 -9.03 -22.89
CA LYS A 319 7.64 -8.84 -23.93
C LYS A 319 7.43 -7.38 -24.32
N THR A 320 6.95 -7.16 -25.54
CA THR A 320 6.32 -5.91 -25.96
C THR A 320 4.80 -5.97 -25.85
N ILE A 321 4.19 -5.01 -25.16
CA ILE A 321 2.73 -4.90 -24.99
C ILE A 321 2.23 -3.50 -25.36
N SER A 322 0.97 -3.39 -25.76
CA SER A 322 0.31 -2.12 -26.06
C SER A 322 -0.42 -1.62 -24.81
N VAL A 323 0.31 -0.93 -23.93
CA VAL A 323 -0.22 -0.21 -22.76
C VAL A 323 0.47 1.16 -22.63
N SER A 324 -0.08 2.09 -21.85
CA SER A 324 0.49 3.40 -21.51
C SER A 324 1.41 3.34 -20.28
N ASP A 325 2.16 4.42 -20.04
CA ASP A 325 3.10 4.59 -18.92
C ASP A 325 2.38 4.78 -17.59
N ASP A 326 1.12 5.17 -17.68
CA ASP A 326 0.21 5.36 -16.55
C ASP A 326 -0.51 4.06 -16.15
N CYS A 327 -0.15 2.92 -16.75
CA CYS A 327 -0.69 1.64 -16.34
C CYS A 327 -0.37 1.31 -14.86
N ILE A 328 -1.22 0.46 -14.27
CA ILE A 328 -1.10 -0.03 -12.89
C ILE A 328 -1.14 -1.55 -12.89
N LEU A 329 -0.15 -2.18 -12.25
CA LEU A 329 -0.16 -3.61 -11.97
C LEU A 329 -1.11 -3.94 -10.81
N HIS A 330 -1.99 -4.92 -11.02
CA HIS A 330 -2.86 -5.41 -9.98
C HIS A 330 -2.06 -5.99 -8.81
N PRO A 331 -2.33 -5.61 -7.54
CA PRO A 331 -1.47 -5.96 -6.39
C PRO A 331 -1.39 -7.46 -6.11
N ARG A 332 -2.34 -8.25 -6.61
CA ARG A 332 -2.43 -9.71 -6.42
C ARG A 332 -2.39 -10.53 -7.70
N LEU A 333 -2.76 -9.94 -8.83
CA LEU A 333 -2.97 -10.67 -10.08
C LEU A 333 -1.95 -10.19 -11.10
N ASP A 334 -1.58 -11.05 -12.04
CA ASP A 334 -0.65 -10.68 -13.13
C ASP A 334 -1.42 -9.96 -14.25
N ILE A 335 -2.14 -8.92 -13.85
CA ILE A 335 -3.03 -8.12 -14.70
C ILE A 335 -2.54 -6.68 -14.68
N LEU A 336 -2.32 -6.10 -15.85
CA LEU A 336 -2.15 -4.66 -16.02
C LEU A 336 -3.51 -4.02 -16.27
N LEU A 337 -3.76 -2.92 -15.56
CA LEU A 337 -4.87 -2.02 -15.83
C LEU A 337 -4.32 -0.79 -16.52
N ASP A 338 -4.99 -0.36 -17.57
CA ASP A 338 -4.56 0.79 -18.35
C ASP A 338 -5.75 1.60 -18.89
N VAL A 339 -5.49 2.83 -19.29
CA VAL A 339 -6.45 3.75 -19.88
C VAL A 339 -5.94 4.15 -21.26
N VAL A 340 -6.74 3.87 -22.28
CA VAL A 340 -6.41 4.22 -23.67
C VAL A 340 -7.47 5.10 -24.29
N ASP A 341 -7.03 6.00 -25.16
CA ASP A 341 -7.92 6.77 -26.01
C ASP A 341 -8.51 5.85 -27.09
N ALA A 342 -9.83 5.71 -27.11
CA ALA A 342 -10.54 5.01 -28.16
C ALA A 342 -10.65 5.93 -29.39
N TRP A 343 -9.74 5.69 -30.36
CA TRP A 343 -9.47 6.46 -31.58
C TRP A 343 -10.67 6.84 -32.46
N GLN A 344 -11.87 6.34 -32.19
CA GLN A 344 -13.04 6.56 -33.04
C GLN A 344 -14.10 7.51 -32.46
N LEU A 345 -14.02 7.90 -31.18
CA LEU A 345 -15.14 8.62 -30.52
C LEU A 345 -14.76 9.66 -29.45
N GLU A 346 -13.48 10.05 -29.31
CA GLU A 346 -13.03 10.87 -28.17
C GLU A 346 -13.45 10.26 -26.81
N ARG A 347 -13.48 8.93 -26.71
CA ARG A 347 -13.84 8.23 -25.48
C ARG A 347 -12.61 7.54 -24.92
N LYS A 348 -12.44 7.60 -23.60
CA LYS A 348 -11.43 6.78 -22.91
C LYS A 348 -12.02 5.42 -22.57
N GLU A 349 -11.20 4.38 -22.68
CA GLU A 349 -11.51 3.02 -22.23
C GLU A 349 -10.55 2.62 -21.12
N ILE A 350 -11.09 2.07 -20.02
CA ILE A 350 -10.30 1.31 -19.06
C ILE A 350 -10.29 -0.14 -19.52
N TYR A 351 -9.15 -0.79 -19.51
CA TYR A 351 -9.08 -2.23 -19.78
C TYR A 351 -8.11 -2.95 -18.87
N ALA A 352 -8.32 -4.26 -18.78
CA ALA A 352 -7.44 -5.18 -18.08
C ALA A 352 -6.77 -6.12 -19.08
N LEU A 353 -5.44 -6.21 -19.01
CA LEU A 353 -4.61 -7.10 -19.82
C LEU A 353 -4.01 -8.19 -18.92
N ASP A 354 -4.24 -9.45 -19.27
CA ASP A 354 -3.50 -10.57 -18.69
C ASP A 354 -2.07 -10.58 -19.26
N LEU A 355 -1.09 -10.30 -18.40
CA LEU A 355 0.32 -10.21 -18.79
C LEU A 355 0.86 -11.50 -19.39
N LYS A 356 0.39 -12.65 -18.90
CA LYS A 356 0.93 -13.96 -19.29
C LYS A 356 0.43 -14.38 -20.66
N HIS A 357 -0.84 -14.11 -20.96
CA HIS A 357 -1.50 -14.59 -22.17
C HIS A 357 -1.71 -13.49 -23.22
N ASP A 358 -1.46 -12.22 -22.88
CA ASP A 358 -1.76 -11.05 -23.73
C ASP A 358 -3.22 -10.87 -24.10
N VAL A 359 -4.10 -11.38 -23.26
CA VAL A 359 -5.54 -11.35 -23.54
C VAL A 359 -6.14 -10.19 -22.77
N THR A 360 -6.85 -9.32 -23.47
CA THR A 360 -7.72 -8.35 -22.81
C THR A 360 -8.84 -9.11 -22.10
N LEU A 361 -8.87 -9.02 -20.77
CA LEU A 361 -9.85 -9.72 -19.94
C LEU A 361 -11.21 -9.00 -19.98
N TRP A 362 -11.19 -7.68 -19.94
CA TRP A 362 -12.37 -6.84 -20.05
C TRP A 362 -11.98 -5.43 -20.50
N LYS A 363 -12.96 -4.71 -21.05
CA LYS A 363 -12.89 -3.28 -21.38
C LYS A 363 -14.13 -2.60 -20.84
N THR A 364 -14.00 -1.37 -20.40
CA THR A 364 -15.11 -0.55 -19.91
C THR A 364 -14.96 0.86 -20.44
N LEU A 365 -15.99 1.29 -21.19
CA LEU A 365 -16.08 2.64 -21.69
C LEU A 365 -16.29 3.59 -20.51
N ILE A 366 -15.47 4.64 -20.48
CA ILE A 366 -15.64 5.75 -19.54
C ILE A 366 -16.62 6.73 -20.17
N GLY A 367 -17.54 7.27 -19.36
CA GLY A 367 -18.58 8.18 -19.85
C GLY A 367 -18.00 9.39 -20.61
N GLU A 368 -18.79 9.93 -21.55
CA GLU A 368 -18.40 10.98 -22.54
C GLU A 368 -17.80 12.27 -21.97
N TYR A 369 -17.82 12.48 -20.65
CA TYR A 369 -17.36 13.71 -20.02
C TYR A 369 -16.01 13.56 -19.29
N SER A 370 -15.38 12.40 -19.40
CA SER A 370 -14.14 12.03 -18.74
C SER A 370 -12.95 12.05 -19.71
N LEU A 371 -12.88 13.10 -20.55
CA LEU A 371 -11.82 13.28 -21.57
C LEU A 371 -10.41 13.39 -20.96
N LEU A 372 -10.31 13.72 -19.68
CA LEU A 372 -9.07 13.79 -18.91
C LEU A 372 -9.27 12.98 -17.63
N GLY A 373 -8.40 12.00 -17.40
CA GLY A 373 -8.46 11.15 -16.22
C GLY A 373 -7.39 10.08 -16.25
N ASP A 374 -6.92 9.72 -15.06
CA ASP A 374 -5.78 8.84 -14.81
C ASP A 374 -6.14 7.75 -13.80
N LEU A 375 -5.43 6.62 -13.89
CA LEU A 375 -5.51 5.57 -12.91
C LEU A 375 -4.82 6.03 -11.62
N HIS A 376 -5.55 6.01 -10.51
CA HIS A 376 -4.98 6.46 -9.23
C HIS A 376 -4.37 5.28 -8.46
N SER A 377 -5.19 4.28 -8.12
CA SER A 377 -4.76 3.17 -7.26
C SER A 377 -5.74 2.01 -7.30
N ILE A 378 -5.27 0.82 -6.89
CA ILE A 378 -6.13 -0.33 -6.60
C ILE A 378 -6.18 -0.53 -5.10
N VAL A 379 -7.38 -0.45 -4.52
CA VAL A 379 -7.61 -0.67 -3.09
C VAL A 379 -8.28 -2.01 -2.83
N ALA A 380 -8.02 -2.56 -1.63
CA ALA A 380 -8.53 -3.85 -1.21
C ALA A 380 -8.32 -4.99 -2.22
N GLU A 381 -7.28 -4.90 -3.05
CA GLU A 381 -6.96 -5.87 -4.12
C GLU A 381 -8.09 -6.07 -5.14
N ARG A 382 -9.02 -5.11 -5.26
CA ARG A 382 -10.25 -5.32 -6.03
C ARG A 382 -10.83 -4.07 -6.66
N PHE A 383 -10.67 -2.91 -6.05
CA PHE A 383 -11.36 -1.71 -6.51
C PHE A 383 -10.37 -0.75 -7.14
N LEU A 384 -10.53 -0.53 -8.43
CA LEU A 384 -9.78 0.48 -9.16
C LEU A 384 -10.43 1.84 -8.91
N LEU A 385 -9.61 2.80 -8.48
CA LEU A 385 -9.97 4.21 -8.41
C LEU A 385 -9.47 4.89 -9.68
N PHE A 386 -10.40 5.44 -10.44
CA PHE A 386 -10.14 6.20 -11.64
C PHE A 386 -10.55 7.65 -11.42
N CYS A 387 -9.61 8.59 -11.54
CA CYS A 387 -9.87 10.02 -11.35
C CYS A 387 -10.28 10.65 -12.68
N THR A 388 -11.29 11.52 -12.64
CA THR A 388 -11.69 12.34 -13.80
C THR A 388 -11.43 13.82 -13.49
N TYR A 389 -10.42 14.39 -14.14
CA TYR A 389 -9.94 15.76 -13.88
C TYR A 389 -10.99 16.83 -14.16
N SER A 390 -11.87 16.59 -15.13
CA SER A 390 -12.87 17.57 -15.54
C SER A 390 -13.96 17.82 -14.48
N ARG A 391 -14.11 16.94 -13.49
CA ARG A 391 -15.29 16.96 -12.60
C ARG A 391 -15.00 16.74 -11.13
N HIS A 392 -13.75 16.55 -10.70
CA HIS A 392 -13.46 16.20 -9.31
C HIS A 392 -14.25 14.94 -8.90
N VAL A 393 -14.29 13.95 -9.81
CA VAL A 393 -15.02 12.69 -9.64
C VAL A 393 -14.07 11.51 -9.68
N PHE A 394 -14.24 10.61 -8.70
CA PHE A 394 -13.56 9.32 -8.67
C PHE A 394 -14.55 8.20 -8.96
N ASP A 395 -14.35 7.50 -10.07
CA ASP A 395 -15.11 6.32 -10.42
C ASP A 395 -14.47 5.09 -9.81
N ILE A 396 -15.31 4.23 -9.23
CA ILE A 396 -14.90 2.97 -8.59
C ILE A 396 -15.32 1.80 -9.49
N HIS A 397 -14.34 1.02 -9.93
CA HIS A 397 -14.54 -0.14 -10.79
C HIS A 397 -14.11 -1.43 -10.09
N ASP A 398 -14.80 -2.55 -10.33
CA ASP A 398 -14.36 -3.87 -9.89
C ASP A 398 -13.29 -4.41 -10.85
N THR A 399 -12.04 -4.54 -10.42
CA THR A 399 -10.90 -4.97 -11.24
C THR A 399 -11.05 -6.36 -11.83
N LYS A 400 -11.94 -7.20 -11.27
CA LYS A 400 -12.19 -8.55 -11.79
C LYS A 400 -13.06 -8.51 -13.04
N SER A 401 -14.01 -7.58 -13.11
CA SER A 401 -15.03 -7.56 -14.17
C SER A 401 -15.03 -6.31 -15.05
N GLY A 402 -14.32 -5.25 -14.65
CA GLY A 402 -14.39 -3.92 -15.28
C GLY A 402 -15.62 -3.12 -14.89
N ASN A 403 -16.67 -3.79 -14.41
CA ASN A 403 -17.93 -3.18 -14.01
C ASN A 403 -17.73 -1.93 -13.13
N TYR A 404 -18.29 -0.83 -13.60
CA TYR A 404 -18.52 0.36 -12.82
C TYR A 404 -19.42 0.04 -11.61
N LEU A 405 -19.08 0.58 -10.45
CA LEU A 405 -19.85 0.40 -9.22
C LEU A 405 -20.57 1.68 -8.83
N TYR A 406 -19.82 2.77 -8.59
CA TYR A 406 -20.34 4.07 -8.20
C TYR A 406 -19.26 5.15 -8.40
N SER A 407 -19.68 6.42 -8.29
CA SER A 407 -18.81 7.60 -8.39
C SER A 407 -18.84 8.38 -7.09
N LEU A 408 -17.69 8.93 -6.70
CA LEU A 408 -17.55 9.88 -5.61
C LEU A 408 -17.38 11.28 -6.18
N TYR A 409 -18.18 12.25 -5.71
CA TYR A 409 -18.21 13.60 -6.27
C TYR A 409 -17.58 14.64 -5.35
N GLY A 410 -16.96 15.65 -5.96
CA GLY A 410 -16.46 16.83 -5.26
C GLY A 410 -15.16 16.60 -4.52
N ILE A 411 -14.32 15.73 -5.07
CA ILE A 411 -13.00 15.37 -4.54
C ILE A 411 -11.94 16.24 -5.22
N ASP A 412 -11.19 16.99 -4.43
CA ASP A 412 -9.97 17.64 -4.94
C ASP A 412 -8.94 16.55 -5.29
N ASP A 413 -8.51 16.53 -6.55
CA ASP A 413 -7.71 15.46 -7.14
C ASP A 413 -6.29 15.39 -6.60
N ASP A 414 -5.73 16.54 -6.21
CA ASP A 414 -4.38 16.64 -5.63
C ASP A 414 -4.27 16.09 -4.20
N ASP A 415 -5.40 15.86 -3.52
CA ASP A 415 -5.45 15.57 -2.08
C ASP A 415 -6.09 14.21 -1.76
N VAL A 416 -5.94 13.22 -2.64
CA VAL A 416 -6.52 11.88 -2.45
C VAL A 416 -5.50 10.88 -1.91
N TYR A 417 -5.90 10.14 -0.89
CA TYR A 417 -5.17 8.98 -0.41
C TYR A 417 -6.11 7.81 -0.22
N ALA A 418 -5.80 6.69 -0.86
CA ALA A 418 -6.57 5.48 -0.76
C ALA A 418 -5.68 4.32 -0.34
N SER A 419 -6.18 3.51 0.58
CA SER A 419 -5.52 2.30 1.05
C SER A 419 -6.57 1.23 1.33
N TYR A 420 -6.15 0.09 1.89
CA TYR A 420 -6.94 -1.12 2.01
C TYR A 420 -8.41 -0.92 2.47
N ASP A 421 -8.63 -0.17 3.54
CA ASP A 421 -9.96 0.06 4.13
C ASP A 421 -10.25 1.53 4.42
N ILE A 422 -9.48 2.43 3.80
CA ILE A 422 -9.59 3.86 4.03
C ILE A 422 -9.50 4.63 2.72
N LEU A 423 -10.32 5.67 2.62
CA LEU A 423 -10.22 6.71 1.60
C LEU A 423 -10.18 8.06 2.30
N ILE A 424 -9.21 8.89 1.97
CA ILE A 424 -9.03 10.25 2.47
C ILE A 424 -9.05 11.18 1.27
N TYR A 425 -9.78 12.27 1.36
CA TYR A 425 -9.76 13.30 0.34
C TYR A 425 -10.12 14.68 0.89
N ALA A 426 -9.63 15.74 0.24
CA ALA A 426 -10.09 17.09 0.50
C ALA A 426 -11.45 17.34 -0.18
N ASN A 427 -12.38 17.91 0.58
CA ASN A 427 -13.66 18.37 0.02
C ASN A 427 -13.55 19.84 -0.37
N HIS A 428 -13.55 20.10 -1.68
CA HIS A 428 -13.40 21.44 -2.26
C HIS A 428 -14.40 22.48 -1.71
N LYS A 429 -15.59 22.06 -1.24
CA LYS A 429 -16.62 23.00 -0.77
C LYS A 429 -16.43 23.44 0.68
N ASN A 430 -15.89 22.58 1.53
CA ASN A 430 -16.07 22.71 2.98
C ASN A 430 -14.77 22.91 3.77
N VAL A 431 -13.59 22.94 3.13
CA VAL A 431 -12.29 23.06 3.82
C VAL A 431 -12.16 22.01 4.93
N LYS A 432 -12.52 20.76 4.58
CA LYS A 432 -12.41 19.60 5.45
C LYS A 432 -11.76 18.46 4.68
N LEU A 433 -10.93 17.70 5.39
CA LEU A 433 -10.52 16.38 4.96
C LEU A 433 -11.61 15.39 5.37
N ILE A 434 -12.09 14.62 4.41
CA ILE A 434 -13.06 13.56 4.60
C ILE A 434 -12.31 12.24 4.70
N VAL A 435 -12.62 11.44 5.72
CA VAL A 435 -12.04 10.11 5.92
C VAL A 435 -13.16 9.09 5.93
N HIS A 436 -13.21 8.26 4.90
CA HIS A 436 -14.10 7.10 4.82
C HIS A 436 -13.37 5.87 5.34
N ILE A 437 -13.95 5.18 6.32
CA ILE A 437 -13.42 3.92 6.84
C ILE A 437 -14.39 2.78 6.52
N TYR A 438 -13.96 1.88 5.67
CA TYR A 438 -14.72 0.73 5.20
C TYR A 438 -14.52 -0.44 6.17
N SER A 439 -15.13 -0.39 7.36
CA SER A 439 -14.85 -1.36 8.45
C SER A 439 -15.87 -2.46 8.62
#